data_AF-A0A5P9GPZ7-F1
#
_entry.id   AF-A0A5P9GPZ7-F1
#
_cell.length_a   1.000
_cell.length_b   1.000
_cell.length_c   1.000
_cell.angle_alpha   90.00
_cell.angle_beta   90.00
_cell.angle_gamma   90.00
#
_symmetry.space_group_name_H-M   'P 1'
#
loop_
_entity.id
_entity.type
_entity.pdbx_description
1 polymer ?
#
loop_
_entity_poly.entity_id
_entity_poly.type
_entity_poly.pdbx_seq_one_letter_code
_entity_poly.pdbx_strand_id
1 'polypeptide(L)'
;MFGMRARAASFYRRFSGNRSSVESEREMLVADAILVAQAIHARASAGEATTLRQLHKITQLTQPEALKVVAELERANLLSIEHDVHDALESTVILDDAMRVSLAQIARRNAA
;
A
#
# COMPACT_ATOMS: atom_id res chain seq x y z
N MET A 1 -56.42 -35.54 -11.25
CA MET A 1 -55.22 -35.40 -10.41
C MET A 1 -54.10 -34.82 -11.27
N PHE A 2 -53.88 -33.51 -11.17
CA PHE A 2 -52.83 -32.79 -11.91
C PHE A 2 -51.60 -32.59 -11.02
N GLY A 3 -50.40 -32.62 -11.62
CA GLY A 3 -49.28 -31.83 -11.14
C GLY A 3 -48.01 -32.59 -10.81
N MET A 4 -47.38 -33.20 -11.82
CA MET A 4 -45.96 -33.54 -11.77
C MET A 4 -45.14 -32.36 -12.31
N ARG A 5 -43.99 -32.12 -11.64
CA ARG A 5 -42.71 -31.60 -12.16
C ARG A 5 -42.48 -30.08 -12.25
N ALA A 6 -41.53 -29.68 -11.39
CA ALA A 6 -40.33 -28.89 -11.68
C ALA A 6 -40.52 -27.63 -12.55
N ARG A 7 -40.49 -26.47 -11.89
CA ARG A 7 -40.04 -25.23 -12.51
C ARG A 7 -38.68 -24.85 -11.93
N ALA A 8 -37.64 -25.18 -12.70
CA ALA A 8 -36.33 -24.56 -12.59
C ALA A 8 -36.49 -23.07 -12.90
N ALA A 9 -36.49 -22.25 -11.86
CA ALA A 9 -36.34 -20.80 -11.99
C ALA A 9 -34.85 -20.47 -11.97
N SER A 10 -34.17 -20.77 -13.08
CA SER A 10 -33.00 -20.00 -13.48
C SER A 10 -33.51 -18.66 -13.97
N PHE A 11 -33.30 -17.55 -13.25
CA PHE A 11 -33.23 -16.21 -13.82
C PHE A 11 -32.77 -15.21 -12.74
N TYR A 12 -31.66 -14.52 -13.03
CA TYR A 12 -31.02 -13.43 -12.28
C TYR A 12 -30.29 -13.73 -10.96
N ARG A 13 -29.00 -14.09 -11.08
CA ARG A 13 -27.95 -13.47 -10.25
C ARG A 13 -26.59 -13.51 -10.95
N ARG A 14 -26.46 -12.87 -12.12
CA ARG A 14 -25.19 -12.81 -12.89
C ARG A 14 -24.51 -11.43 -12.90
N PHE A 15 -24.88 -10.50 -12.02
CA PHE A 15 -24.22 -9.18 -11.95
C PHE A 15 -24.14 -8.62 -10.51
N SER A 16 -23.51 -9.35 -9.58
CA SER A 16 -23.09 -8.76 -8.30
C SER A 16 -21.73 -9.26 -7.79
N GLY A 17 -20.89 -9.80 -8.67
CA GLY A 17 -19.70 -10.55 -8.27
C GLY A 17 -18.34 -9.90 -8.53
N ASN A 18 -18.26 -8.69 -9.11
CA ASN A 18 -16.97 -8.18 -9.63
C ASN A 18 -16.54 -6.79 -9.15
N ARG A 19 -17.33 -6.10 -8.31
CA ARG A 19 -16.91 -4.81 -7.71
C ARG A 19 -16.11 -5.00 -6.42
N SER A 20 -16.40 -6.05 -5.65
CA SER A 20 -15.77 -6.30 -4.35
C SER A 20 -14.26 -6.56 -4.46
N SER A 21 -13.80 -7.31 -5.46
CA SER A 21 -12.39 -7.69 -5.56
C SER A 21 -11.48 -6.49 -5.88
N VAL A 22 -11.92 -5.58 -6.75
CA VAL A 22 -11.11 -4.41 -7.15
C VAL A 22 -11.06 -3.35 -6.05
N GLU A 23 -12.15 -3.17 -5.31
CA GLU A 23 -12.20 -2.26 -4.16
C GLU A 23 -11.30 -2.78 -3.02
N SER A 24 -11.35 -4.07 -2.70
CA SER A 24 -10.47 -4.67 -1.69
C SER A 24 -8.98 -4.60 -2.06
N GLU A 25 -8.63 -4.78 -3.35
CA GLU A 25 -7.24 -4.62 -3.80
C GLU A 25 -6.73 -3.18 -3.63
N ARG A 26 -7.59 -2.18 -3.88
CA ARG A 26 -7.23 -0.77 -3.69
C ARG A 26 -7.09 -0.41 -2.21
N GLU A 27 -8.01 -0.87 -1.37
CA GLU A 27 -7.94 -0.64 0.08
C GLU A 27 -6.68 -1.24 0.69
N MET A 28 -6.32 -2.45 0.27
CA MET A 28 -5.09 -3.13 0.71
C MET A 28 -3.84 -2.34 0.28
N LEU A 29 -3.79 -1.88 -0.98
CA LEU A 29 -2.67 -1.06 -1.47
C LEU A 29 -2.53 0.26 -0.70
N VAL A 30 -3.65 0.89 -0.31
CA VAL A 30 -3.62 2.12 0.51
C VAL A 30 -3.10 1.82 1.91
N ALA A 31 -3.52 0.71 2.52
CA ALA A 31 -3.01 0.29 3.82
C ALA A 31 -1.49 0.04 3.77
N ASP A 32 -1.02 -0.67 2.74
CA ASP A 32 0.41 -0.94 2.54
C ASP A 32 1.20 0.35 2.28
N ALA A 33 0.64 1.30 1.53
CA ALA A 33 1.24 2.61 1.29
C ALA A 33 1.40 3.42 2.59
N ILE A 34 0.38 3.40 3.45
CA ILE A 34 0.43 4.06 4.76
C ILE A 34 1.51 3.40 5.63
N LEU A 35 1.54 2.06 5.66
CA LEU A 35 2.52 1.29 6.42
C LEU A 35 3.96 1.59 5.98
N VAL A 36 4.23 1.55 4.67
CA VAL A 36 5.54 1.90 4.09
C VAL A 36 5.93 3.33 4.45
N ALA A 37 5.03 4.29 4.26
CA ALA A 37 5.32 5.69 4.56
C ALA A 37 5.58 5.92 6.06
N GLN A 38 4.82 5.28 6.95
CA GLN A 38 5.05 5.35 8.39
C GLN A 38 6.39 4.74 8.79
N ALA A 39 6.76 3.59 8.23
CA ALA A 39 8.03 2.92 8.51
C ALA A 39 9.23 3.79 8.10
N ILE A 40 9.17 4.40 6.91
CA ILE A 40 10.20 5.34 6.44
C ILE A 40 10.25 6.58 7.36
N HIS A 41 9.09 7.16 7.71
CA HIS A 41 9.03 8.33 8.58
C HIS A 41 9.61 8.07 9.97
N ALA A 42 9.31 6.91 10.57
CA ALA A 42 9.83 6.52 11.87
C ALA A 42 11.37 6.45 11.87
N ARG A 43 11.96 5.82 10.85
CA ARG A 43 13.42 5.74 10.70
C ARG A 43 14.04 7.12 10.45
N ALA A 44 13.46 7.91 9.56
CA ALA A 44 13.93 9.26 9.28
C ALA A 44 13.89 10.15 10.53
N SER A 45 12.86 10.00 11.38
CA SER A 45 12.74 10.72 12.65
C SER A 45 13.80 10.30 13.68
N ALA A 46 14.35 9.09 13.57
CA ALA A 46 15.49 8.61 14.34
C ALA A 46 16.85 8.99 13.72
N GLY A 47 16.86 9.73 12.60
CA GLY A 47 18.08 10.06 11.86
C GLY A 47 18.63 8.92 11.00
N GLU A 48 17.85 7.86 10.79
CA GLU A 48 18.24 6.70 9.99
C GLU A 48 17.69 6.79 8.56
N ALA A 49 18.56 6.57 7.57
CA ALA A 49 18.14 6.38 6.20
C ALA A 49 17.43 5.03 6.00
N THR A 50 16.61 4.95 4.95
CA THR A 50 15.90 3.71 4.57
C THR A 50 16.19 3.41 3.10
N THR A 51 16.78 2.26 2.83
CA THR A 51 17.03 1.80 1.44
C THR A 51 15.91 0.91 0.93
N LEU A 52 15.79 0.77 -0.39
CA LEU A 52 14.79 -0.11 -1.02
C LEU A 52 14.90 -1.56 -0.51
N ARG A 53 16.12 -2.05 -0.26
CA ARG A 53 16.38 -3.38 0.32
C ARG A 53 15.85 -3.50 1.75
N GLN A 54 15.86 -2.44 2.53
CA GLN A 54 15.44 -2.49 3.94
C GLN A 54 13.92 -2.50 4.10
N LEU A 55 13.17 -2.02 3.11
CA LEU A 55 11.72 -1.87 3.21
C LEU A 55 10.99 -3.17 3.57
N HIS A 56 11.34 -4.30 2.95
CA HIS A 56 10.70 -5.59 3.27
C HIS A 56 10.93 -6.00 4.74
N LYS A 57 12.10 -5.64 5.31
CA LYS A 57 12.45 -5.99 6.69
C LYS A 57 11.64 -5.18 7.70
N ILE A 58 11.39 -3.91 7.39
CA ILE A 58 10.73 -2.99 8.33
C ILE A 58 9.20 -2.97 8.20
N THR A 59 8.66 -3.44 7.07
CA THR A 59 7.22 -3.47 6.80
C THR A 59 6.59 -4.87 6.86
N GLN A 60 7.40 -5.94 6.93
CA GLN A 60 6.94 -7.33 6.79
C GLN A 60 6.28 -7.67 5.44
N LEU A 61 6.27 -6.73 4.49
CA LEU A 61 5.91 -6.98 3.09
C LEU A 61 7.02 -7.77 2.41
N THR A 62 6.70 -8.53 1.37
CA THR A 62 7.74 -9.10 0.52
C THR A 62 8.46 -7.98 -0.25
N GLN A 63 9.72 -8.20 -0.67
CA GLN A 63 10.48 -7.20 -1.44
C GLN A 63 9.71 -6.72 -2.69
N PRO A 64 9.09 -7.60 -3.52
CA PRO A 64 8.32 -7.13 -4.68
C PRO A 64 7.11 -6.28 -4.31
N GLU A 65 6.39 -6.61 -3.23
CA GLU A 65 5.23 -5.84 -2.76
C GLU A 65 5.67 -4.46 -2.28
N ALA A 66 6.72 -4.40 -1.46
CA ALA A 66 7.27 -3.13 -0.99
C ALA A 66 7.71 -2.24 -2.16
N LEU A 67 8.40 -2.80 -3.16
CA LEU A 67 8.81 -2.05 -4.35
C LEU A 67 7.61 -1.57 -5.18
N LYS A 68 6.55 -2.37 -5.30
CA LYS A 68 5.32 -1.96 -5.98
C LYS A 68 4.69 -0.76 -5.28
N VAL A 69 4.59 -0.80 -3.96
CA VAL A 69 4.03 0.29 -3.15
C VAL A 69 4.88 1.55 -3.28
N VAL A 70 6.22 1.44 -3.22
CA VAL A 70 7.13 2.57 -3.44
C VAL A 70 6.92 3.19 -4.81
N ALA A 71 6.81 2.38 -5.86
CA ALA A 71 6.58 2.89 -7.21
C ALA A 71 5.27 3.67 -7.33
N GLU A 72 4.19 3.23 -6.65
CA GLU A 72 2.94 4.00 -6.63
C GLU A 72 3.08 5.31 -5.83
N LEU A 73 3.79 5.29 -4.70
CA LEU A 73 4.05 6.49 -3.90
C LEU A 73 4.93 7.50 -4.65
N GLU A 74 5.94 7.02 -5.39
CA GLU A 74 6.82 7.84 -6.24
C GLU A 74 6.02 8.49 -7.37
N ARG A 75 5.18 7.72 -8.09
CA ARG A 75 4.29 8.27 -9.15
C ARG A 75 3.31 9.30 -8.62
N ALA A 76 2.91 9.17 -7.36
CA ALA A 76 2.06 10.13 -6.68
C ALA A 76 2.82 11.36 -6.14
N ASN A 77 4.14 11.45 -6.34
CA ASN A 77 5.04 12.47 -5.80
C ASN A 77 5.00 12.57 -4.27
N LEU A 78 4.76 11.46 -3.59
CA LEU A 78 4.72 11.39 -2.12
C LEU A 78 6.07 11.01 -1.51
N LEU A 79 6.99 10.53 -2.35
CA LEU A 79 8.38 10.23 -2.03
C LEU A 79 9.26 10.43 -3.27
N SER A 80 10.57 10.49 -3.04
CA SER A 80 11.62 10.46 -4.06
C SER A 80 12.62 9.35 -3.75
N ILE A 81 13.25 8.82 -4.81
CA ILE A 81 14.31 7.82 -4.70
C ILE A 81 15.63 8.46 -5.09
N GLU A 82 16.57 8.51 -4.16
CA GLU A 82 17.96 8.81 -4.47
C GLU A 82 18.66 7.53 -4.93
N HIS A 83 18.93 7.46 -6.23
CA HIS A 83 19.47 6.27 -6.85
C HIS A 83 20.94 6.03 -6.50
N ASP A 84 21.24 4.83 -6.03
CA ASP A 84 22.61 4.34 -5.92
C ASP A 84 23.07 3.80 -7.27
N VAL A 85 24.24 4.26 -7.72
CA VAL A 85 24.82 3.94 -9.05
C VAL A 85 25.43 2.53 -9.12
N HIS A 86 25.68 1.90 -7.99
CA HIS A 86 26.31 0.58 -7.89
C HIS A 86 25.28 -0.52 -7.60
N ASP A 87 24.29 -0.26 -6.75
CA ASP A 87 23.23 -1.20 -6.42
C ASP A 87 21.87 -0.49 -6.31
N ALA A 88 21.00 -0.74 -7.28
CA ALA A 88 19.66 -0.16 -7.30
C ALA A 88 18.87 -0.42 -6.00
N LEU A 89 19.09 -1.54 -5.30
CA LEU A 89 18.39 -1.84 -4.05
C LEU A 89 18.94 -1.08 -2.83
N GLU A 90 20.14 -0.50 -2.93
CA GLU A 90 20.69 0.41 -1.93
C GLU A 90 20.28 1.87 -2.16
N SER A 91 19.47 2.14 -3.21
CA SER A 91 18.85 3.45 -3.38
C SER A 91 18.05 3.86 -2.15
N THR A 92 18.21 5.12 -1.75
CA THR A 92 17.58 5.66 -0.54
C THR A 92 16.23 6.24 -0.85
N VAL A 93 15.24 5.94 -0.01
CA VAL A 93 13.87 6.45 -0.15
C VAL A 93 13.66 7.62 0.80
N ILE A 94 13.22 8.75 0.25
CA ILE A 94 13.01 9.99 0.99
C ILE A 94 11.56 10.40 0.83
N LEU A 95 10.85 10.60 1.95
CA LEU A 95 9.49 11.11 1.91
C LEU A 95 9.48 12.59 1.52
N ASP A 96 8.47 12.98 0.75
CA ASP A 96 8.23 14.40 0.49
C ASP A 96 7.92 15.17 1.80
N ASP A 97 8.23 16.46 1.83
CA ASP A 97 8.00 17.32 2.99
C ASP A 97 6.52 17.34 3.40
N ALA A 98 5.60 17.39 2.43
CA ALA A 98 4.17 17.41 2.72
C ALA A 98 3.72 16.10 3.40
N MET A 99 4.25 14.96 2.96
CA MET A 99 3.96 13.66 3.55
C MET A 99 4.53 13.55 4.97
N ARG A 100 5.77 14.02 5.19
CA ARG A 100 6.40 14.06 6.52
C ARG A 100 5.59 14.89 7.51
N VAL A 101 5.11 16.07 7.10
CA VAL A 101 4.26 16.93 7.95
C VAL A 101 2.93 16.24 8.27
N SER A 102 2.28 15.64 7.27
CA SER A 102 1.01 14.91 7.46
C SER A 102 1.16 13.77 8.48
N LEU A 103 2.19 12.94 8.32
CA LEU A 103 2.47 11.82 9.24
C LEU A 103 2.81 12.31 10.65
N ALA A 104 3.59 13.39 10.77
CA ALA A 104 3.90 13.98 12.08
C ALA A 104 2.64 14.52 12.79
N GLN A 105 1.69 15.11 12.05
CA GLN A 105 0.40 15.56 12.61
C GLN A 105 -0.46 14.39 13.09
N ILE A 106 -0.52 13.31 12.30
CA ILE A 106 -1.24 12.08 12.68
C ILE A 106 -0.63 11.47 13.95
N ALA A 107 0.69 11.36 14.01
CA ALA A 107 1.39 10.83 15.18
C ALA A 107 1.11 11.65 16.45
N ARG A 108 1.13 12.99 16.36
CA ARG A 108 0.80 13.88 17.48
C ARG A 108 -0.64 13.73 17.97
N ARG A 109 -1.61 13.54 17.05
CA ARG A 109 -3.02 13.35 17.41
C ARG A 109 -3.27 12.04 18.15
N ASN A 110 -2.51 11.00 17.84
CA ASN A 110 -2.67 9.68 18.47
C ASN A 110 -1.91 9.54 19.80
N ALA A 111 -1.01 10.47 20.13
CA ALA A 111 -0.22 10.46 21.35
C ALA A 111 -0.85 11.26 22.51
N ALA A 112 -1.95 11.97 22.25
CA ALA A 112 -2.70 12.78 23.21
C ALA A 112 -3.93 12.02 23.74
#